data_AF-A0A6J8CAP0-F1
#
_entry.id   AF-A0A6J8CAP0-F1
#
_cell.length_a   1.000
_cell.length_b   1.000
_cell.length_c   1.000
_cell.angle_alpha   90.00
_cell.angle_beta   90.00
_cell.angle_gamma   90.00
#
_symmetry.space_group_name_H-M   'P 1'
#
loop_
_entity.id
_entity.type
_entity.pdbx_description
1 polymer ?
#
loop_
_entity_poly.entity_id
_entity_poly.type
_entity_poly.pdbx_seq_one_letter_code
_entity_poly.pdbx_strand_id
1 'polypeptide(L)'
;MYLCSLLLTNSYAPEPNPGPRTPKYPCGTCKHAVTWKTETVCCDSCGQWYHINCQQINHSMYEILGHSNISWECINCGMPNFSTTFFNTTIETSNSYSELDISNEPNDVENIGPPNFTSSPLPKNHSQYKNHKNKTKPRKTPLRTLTIKFQSMKIKKPEIEQIIESCDPDIIYGTEAWLLNTISPYEYISPSKYTVYNNNRKTAYYRPPSDKGESLENMGISLNTVFKKANANIWLSGDFNLGHINWEKNLIVPKKPDSALHQQLLNILDDNNLAQVINKKTRNDRTLDLMCMTNPSFVKN
;
A
#
# COMPACT_ATOMS: atom_id res chain seq x y z
N MET A 1 -18.36 -16.71 -3.38
CA MET A 1 -17.16 -17.48 -3.01
C MET A 1 -16.43 -16.66 -1.98
N TYR A 2 -16.64 -16.93 -0.68
CA TYR A 2 -15.97 -16.19 0.38
C TYR A 2 -14.55 -16.76 0.49
N LEU A 3 -13.56 -15.99 0.00
CA LEU A 3 -12.14 -16.27 0.20
C LEU A 3 -11.79 -15.81 1.62
N CYS A 4 -11.70 -16.75 2.56
CA CYS A 4 -11.13 -16.48 3.88
C CYS A 4 -9.66 -16.89 3.84
N SER A 5 -8.78 -15.96 3.45
CA SER A 5 -7.37 -16.08 3.82
C SER A 5 -7.30 -16.12 5.35
N LEU A 6 -6.61 -17.09 5.92
CA LEU A 6 -6.57 -17.26 7.37
C LEU A 6 -5.78 -16.10 8.00
N LEU A 7 -6.50 -15.07 8.44
CA LEU A 7 -5.96 -14.01 9.28
C LEU A 7 -5.90 -14.58 10.70
N LEU A 8 -4.72 -15.07 11.09
CA LEU A 8 -4.45 -15.59 12.43
C LEU A 8 -4.50 -14.45 13.47
N THR A 9 -5.69 -14.04 13.92
CA THR A 9 -5.87 -13.35 15.20
C THR A 9 -7.25 -13.59 15.78
N ASN A 10 -7.31 -14.28 16.92
CA ASN A 10 -8.37 -14.04 17.88
C ASN A 10 -8.17 -12.64 18.50
N SER A 11 -9.29 -11.93 18.66
CA SER A 11 -9.48 -10.56 19.19
C SER A 11 -9.39 -9.40 18.18
N TYR A 12 -10.51 -8.66 18.17
CA TYR A 12 -10.80 -7.40 17.49
C TYR A 12 -11.13 -7.44 15.98
N ALA A 13 -12.22 -6.76 15.65
CA ALA A 13 -12.71 -6.51 14.30
C ALA A 13 -11.63 -5.86 13.39
N PRO A 14 -11.78 -5.93 12.06
CA PRO A 14 -10.92 -5.23 11.11
C PRO A 14 -11.20 -3.72 11.17
N GLU A 15 -10.48 -3.01 12.04
CA GLU A 15 -10.29 -1.57 11.88
C GLU A 15 -9.17 -1.35 10.84
N PRO A 16 -9.36 -0.48 9.84
CA PRO A 16 -8.28 -0.12 8.93
C PRO A 16 -7.08 0.43 9.72
N ASN A 17 -5.88 0.11 9.26
CA ASN A 17 -4.64 0.63 9.82
C ASN A 17 -4.77 2.17 9.96
N PRO A 18 -4.70 2.74 11.17
CA PRO A 18 -4.91 4.19 11.38
C PRO A 18 -3.78 5.04 10.79
N GLY A 19 -2.92 4.46 9.95
CA GLY A 19 -1.72 5.09 9.43
C GLY A 19 -0.69 5.33 10.55
N PRO A 20 0.44 5.97 10.21
CA PRO A 20 1.32 6.52 11.25
C PRO A 20 0.47 7.40 12.15
N ARG A 21 0.51 7.15 13.46
CA ARG A 21 -0.16 8.00 14.45
C ARG A 21 0.23 9.43 14.13
N THR A 22 -0.75 10.27 13.79
CA THR A 22 -0.50 11.70 13.62
C THR A 22 0.12 12.19 14.92
N PRO A 23 1.32 12.79 14.87
CA PRO A 23 1.98 13.20 16.09
C PRO A 23 1.10 14.22 16.80
N LYS A 24 0.95 14.07 18.12
CA LYS A 24 0.11 14.95 18.95
C LYS A 24 0.46 16.43 18.76
N TYR A 25 1.74 16.70 18.48
CA TYR A 25 2.27 18.01 18.10
C TYR A 25 3.08 17.87 16.80
N PRO A 26 2.47 18.06 15.63
CA PRO A 26 3.20 18.04 14.36
C PRO A 26 3.97 19.34 14.16
N CYS A 27 5.17 19.26 13.59
CA CYS A 27 5.87 20.44 13.08
C CYS A 27 5.05 21.07 11.95
N GLY A 28 4.86 22.40 11.95
CA GLY A 28 4.11 23.09 10.90
C GLY A 28 4.71 22.93 9.50
N THR A 29 6.03 22.72 9.38
CA THR A 29 6.76 22.53 8.10
C THR A 29 6.84 21.07 7.68
N CYS A 30 7.57 20.23 8.42
CA CYS A 30 7.89 18.85 8.00
C CYS A 30 6.85 17.81 8.44
N LYS A 31 5.85 18.21 9.25
CA LYS A 31 4.78 17.36 9.80
C LYS A 31 5.25 16.20 10.70
N HIS A 32 6.55 16.09 10.98
CA HIS A 32 7.08 15.15 11.98
C HIS A 32 6.82 15.62 13.42
N ALA A 33 6.98 14.71 14.38
CA ALA A 33 6.72 14.99 15.78
C ALA A 33 7.69 16.04 16.35
N VAL A 34 7.13 17.05 17.00
CA VAL A 34 7.86 17.95 17.90
C VAL A 34 7.88 17.31 19.29
N THR A 35 9.06 17.19 19.89
CA THR A 35 9.24 16.60 21.22
C THR A 35 10.09 17.51 22.09
N TRP A 36 10.01 17.37 23.41
CA TRP A 36 10.86 18.10 24.36
C TRP A 36 12.36 17.80 24.21
N LYS A 37 12.73 16.72 23.53
CA LYS A 37 14.13 16.34 23.24
C LYS A 37 14.71 17.08 22.03
N THR A 38 13.86 17.70 21.23
CA THR A 38 14.25 18.39 20.00
C THR A 38 14.11 19.88 20.19
N GLU A 39 15.07 20.66 19.71
CA GLU A 39 15.02 22.11 19.74
C GLU A 39 13.88 22.62 18.85
N THR A 40 12.88 23.21 19.48
CA THR A 40 11.62 23.58 18.84
C THR A 40 11.10 24.89 19.40
N VAL A 41 10.42 25.66 18.55
CA VAL A 41 9.85 26.96 18.88
C VAL A 41 8.35 26.97 18.55
N CYS A 42 7.56 27.68 19.35
CA CYS A 42 6.13 27.89 19.11
C CYS A 42 5.92 29.28 18.52
N CYS A 43 5.11 29.39 17.47
CA CYS A 43 4.72 30.67 16.89
C CYS A 43 3.68 31.36 17.78
N ASP A 44 3.88 32.64 18.07
CA ASP A 44 2.95 33.41 18.92
C ASP A 44 1.64 33.73 18.20
N SER A 45 1.66 33.95 16.88
CA SER A 45 0.46 34.34 16.11
C SER A 45 -0.44 33.14 15.77
N CYS A 46 0.12 31.96 15.50
CA CYS A 46 -0.66 30.79 15.08
C CYS A 46 -0.64 29.61 16.07
N GLY A 47 0.15 29.69 17.15
CA GLY A 47 0.25 28.63 18.17
C GLY A 47 0.82 27.29 17.67
N GLN A 48 1.39 27.26 16.46
CA GLN A 48 1.94 26.04 15.87
C GLN A 48 3.41 25.87 16.28
N TRP A 49 3.79 24.63 16.57
CA TRP A 49 5.17 24.26 16.90
C TRP A 49 5.99 23.95 15.65
N TYR A 50 7.27 24.32 15.67
CA TYR A 50 8.22 24.10 14.59
C TYR A 50 9.57 23.63 15.15
N HIS A 51 10.27 22.73 14.42
CA HIS A 51 11.70 22.50 14.68
C HIS A 51 12.48 23.74 14.25
N ILE A 52 13.53 24.12 14.99
CA ILE A 52 14.34 25.30 14.64
C ILE A 52 14.92 25.21 13.22
N ASN A 53 15.38 24.01 12.83
CA ASN A 53 15.91 23.74 11.50
C ASN A 53 14.86 23.89 10.39
N CYS A 54 13.60 23.60 10.70
CA CYS A 54 12.48 23.73 9.77
C CYS A 54 12.05 25.19 9.54
N GLN A 55 12.53 26.11 10.37
CA GLN A 55 12.31 27.56 10.25
C GLN A 55 13.62 28.31 9.96
N GLN A 56 14.69 27.58 9.64
CA GLN A 56 16.02 28.15 9.36
C GLN A 56 16.58 29.02 10.52
N ILE A 57 16.17 28.71 11.76
CA ILE A 57 16.69 29.37 12.95
C ILE A 57 17.99 28.67 13.34
N ASN A 58 19.08 29.43 13.45
CA ASN A 58 20.33 28.90 13.96
C ASN A 58 20.31 28.76 15.50
N HIS A 59 21.20 27.95 16.05
CA HIS A 59 21.24 27.67 17.49
C HIS A 59 21.41 28.95 18.33
N SER A 60 22.27 29.89 17.90
CA SER A 60 22.49 31.16 18.61
C SER A 60 21.23 32.00 18.72
N MET A 61 20.43 32.08 17.64
CA MET A 61 19.14 32.78 17.65
C MET A 61 18.12 32.05 18.53
N TYR A 62 18.13 30.71 18.53
CA TYR A 62 17.26 29.93 19.41
C TYR A 62 17.56 30.19 20.89
N GLU A 63 18.83 30.27 21.29
CA GLU A 63 19.21 30.63 22.67
C GLU A 63 18.78 32.05 23.03
N ILE A 64 18.92 33.01 22.10
CA ILE A 64 18.45 34.39 22.30
C ILE A 64 16.95 34.40 22.51
N LEU A 65 16.17 33.69 21.68
CA LEU A 65 14.72 33.58 21.84
C LEU A 65 14.34 32.94 23.18
N GLY A 66 15.09 31.95 23.66
CA GLY A 66 14.85 31.30 24.94
C GLY A 66 15.16 32.18 26.17
N HIS A 67 16.09 33.12 26.05
CA HIS A 67 16.51 34.01 27.15
C HIS A 67 15.94 35.42 27.05
N SER A 68 15.20 35.75 26.00
CA SER A 68 14.61 37.07 25.77
C SER A 68 13.09 37.02 25.79
N ASN A 69 12.45 38.17 26.02
CA ASN A 69 11.00 38.31 25.94
C ASN A 69 10.55 38.76 24.54
N ILE A 70 11.21 38.23 23.50
CA ILE A 70 10.97 38.61 22.11
C ILE A 70 9.86 37.71 21.56
N SER A 71 8.84 38.32 20.96
CA SER A 71 7.80 37.56 20.25
C SER A 71 8.35 37.01 18.94
N TRP A 72 8.07 35.75 18.66
CA TRP A 72 8.51 35.07 17.45
C TRP A 72 7.31 34.60 16.61
N GLU A 73 7.36 34.93 15.32
CA GLU A 73 6.37 34.52 14.33
C GLU A 73 7.00 33.58 13.30
N CYS A 74 6.25 32.55 12.89
CA CYS A 74 6.71 31.62 11.86
C CYS A 74 6.74 32.28 10.48
N ILE A 75 7.49 31.68 9.54
CA ILE A 75 7.64 32.18 8.17
C ILE A 75 6.28 32.39 7.50
N ASN A 76 5.28 31.55 7.79
CA ASN A 76 3.95 31.68 7.18
C ASN A 76 3.14 32.85 7.75
N CYS A 77 3.38 33.24 9.00
CA CYS A 77 2.71 34.37 9.65
C CYS A 77 3.42 35.70 9.34
N GLY A 78 4.75 35.68 9.28
CA GLY A 78 5.56 36.87 9.00
C GLY A 78 5.62 37.29 7.54
N MET A 79 5.02 36.53 6.61
CA MET A 79 4.99 36.90 5.20
C MET A 79 3.85 37.89 4.93
N PRO A 80 4.11 39.06 4.30
CA PRO A 80 3.06 39.96 3.87
C PRO A 80 2.15 39.26 2.85
N ASN A 81 0.85 39.52 2.93
CA ASN A 81 -0.15 38.91 2.06
C ASN A 81 0.06 39.36 0.60
N PHE A 82 0.73 38.54 -0.20
CA PHE A 82 0.79 38.71 -1.65
C PHE A 82 -0.54 38.25 -2.27
N SER A 83 -1.58 39.08 -2.16
CA SER A 83 -2.78 38.87 -2.97
C SER A 83 -2.38 38.91 -4.45
N THR A 84 -2.80 37.91 -5.21
CA THR A 84 -2.45 37.65 -6.62
C THR A 84 -3.07 38.65 -7.61
N THR A 85 -3.35 39.89 -7.22
CA THR A 85 -3.99 40.92 -8.06
C THR A 85 -3.01 41.79 -8.86
N PHE A 86 -1.74 41.41 -8.98
CA PHE A 86 -0.73 42.24 -9.66
C PHE A 86 -0.63 42.05 -11.19
N PHE A 87 -1.46 41.18 -11.80
CA PHE A 87 -1.52 41.00 -13.27
C PHE A 87 -2.95 41.04 -13.84
N ASN A 88 -3.80 41.95 -13.36
CA ASN A 88 -5.03 42.29 -14.09
C ASN A 88 -4.82 43.60 -14.85
N THR A 89 -4.30 43.49 -16.07
CA THR A 89 -4.31 44.58 -17.06
C THR A 89 -5.28 44.21 -18.18
N THR A 90 -6.58 44.24 -17.89
CA THR A 90 -7.59 44.44 -18.93
C THR A 90 -7.68 45.93 -19.17
N ILE A 91 -6.92 46.42 -20.17
CA ILE A 91 -7.17 47.75 -20.73
C ILE A 91 -8.43 47.61 -21.60
N GLU A 92 -9.54 48.20 -21.13
CA GLU A 92 -10.72 48.40 -21.96
C GLU A 92 -10.43 49.54 -22.94
N THR A 93 -10.22 49.22 -24.22
CA THR A 93 -10.33 50.22 -25.29
C THR A 93 -11.76 50.19 -25.82
N SER A 94 -12.54 51.22 -25.54
CA SER A 94 -13.83 51.46 -26.21
C SER A 94 -13.58 52.20 -27.53
N ASN A 95 -14.02 51.63 -28.65
CA ASN A 95 -14.10 52.31 -29.93
C ASN A 95 -15.48 53.00 -30.05
N SER A 96 -15.50 54.32 -30.25
CA SER A 96 -16.73 55.13 -30.28
C SER A 96 -17.46 55.15 -31.63
N TYR A 97 -17.38 54.09 -32.44
CA TYR A 97 -18.03 54.04 -33.76
C TYR A 97 -18.92 52.80 -33.89
N SER A 98 -20.13 52.99 -34.42
CA SER A 98 -21.08 51.93 -34.76
C SER A 98 -20.75 51.32 -36.13
N GLU A 99 -20.77 49.99 -36.23
CA GLU A 99 -20.55 49.25 -37.48
C GLU A 99 -21.60 49.61 -38.55
N LEU A 100 -21.14 49.89 -39.78
CA LEU A 100 -22.01 50.21 -40.92
C LEU A 100 -22.52 48.92 -41.57
N ASP A 101 -23.84 48.81 -41.64
CA ASP A 101 -24.58 47.76 -42.34
C ASP A 101 -24.45 47.98 -43.87
N ILE A 102 -23.92 46.99 -44.58
CA ILE A 102 -23.88 46.97 -46.05
C ILE A 102 -24.64 45.73 -46.53
N SER A 103 -25.94 45.91 -46.67
CA SER A 103 -26.78 45.09 -47.56
C SER A 103 -26.90 45.83 -48.89
N ASN A 104 -26.31 45.28 -49.96
CA ASN A 104 -26.76 45.35 -51.36
C ASN A 104 -25.76 44.63 -52.29
N GLU A 105 -26.09 43.39 -52.69
CA GLU A 105 -25.95 42.68 -53.99
C GLU A 105 -24.69 42.88 -54.90
N PRO A 106 -24.42 42.00 -55.89
CA PRO A 106 -24.31 40.54 -55.90
C PRO A 106 -22.97 40.04 -56.53
N ASN A 107 -22.71 38.73 -56.41
CA ASN A 107 -21.84 37.88 -57.25
C ASN A 107 -20.43 38.39 -57.63
N ASP A 108 -19.39 37.76 -57.08
CA ASP A 108 -18.36 37.05 -57.86
C ASP A 108 -17.31 36.38 -56.95
N VAL A 109 -17.08 35.08 -57.21
CA VAL A 109 -15.82 34.29 -57.14
C VAL A 109 -14.60 35.00 -56.47
N GLU A 110 -13.89 34.47 -55.46
CA GLU A 110 -13.16 33.20 -55.45
C GLU A 110 -12.81 32.70 -54.04
N ASN A 111 -12.72 31.38 -54.01
CA ASN A 111 -12.43 30.45 -52.96
C ASN A 111 -10.99 30.57 -52.42
N ILE A 112 -10.82 30.90 -51.13
CA ILE A 112 -9.62 30.51 -50.37
C ILE A 112 -10.09 29.88 -49.06
N GLY A 113 -10.22 28.56 -49.08
CA GLY A 113 -10.59 27.77 -47.92
C GLY A 113 -9.50 27.77 -46.83
N PRO A 114 -9.87 27.79 -45.53
CA PRO A 114 -8.93 27.55 -44.43
C PRO A 114 -8.57 26.05 -44.31
N PRO A 115 -7.39 25.73 -43.74
CA PRO A 115 -6.71 24.45 -43.90
C PRO A 115 -7.43 23.24 -43.28
N ASN A 116 -7.40 22.12 -44.02
CA ASN A 116 -8.13 20.87 -43.82
C ASN A 116 -7.82 20.04 -42.56
N PHE A 117 -7.02 20.52 -41.60
CA PHE A 117 -6.65 19.69 -40.45
C PHE A 117 -6.43 20.50 -39.17
N THR A 118 -7.53 20.84 -38.50
CA THR A 118 -7.54 21.03 -37.04
C THR A 118 -8.80 20.38 -36.49
N SER A 119 -8.64 19.11 -36.11
CA SER A 119 -9.68 18.27 -35.55
C SER A 119 -9.87 18.55 -34.06
N SER A 120 -10.37 19.74 -33.72
CA SER A 120 -10.95 19.99 -32.39
C SER A 120 -12.38 19.45 -32.38
N PRO A 121 -12.76 18.53 -31.47
CA PRO A 121 -14.10 17.95 -31.50
C PRO A 121 -15.15 18.99 -31.12
N LEU A 122 -16.12 19.21 -32.01
CA LEU A 122 -17.35 19.96 -31.73
C LEU A 122 -18.18 19.27 -30.62
N PRO A 123 -18.82 20.03 -29.71
CA PRO A 123 -19.71 19.46 -28.72
C PRO A 123 -20.99 18.97 -29.40
N LYS A 124 -21.19 17.64 -29.43
CA LYS A 124 -22.46 17.07 -29.90
C LYS A 124 -23.48 17.06 -28.76
N ASN A 125 -24.57 17.77 -29.03
CA ASN A 125 -25.80 17.83 -28.25
C ASN A 125 -26.33 16.44 -27.87
N HIS A 126 -26.92 16.41 -26.68
CA HIS A 126 -27.78 15.37 -26.16
C HIS A 126 -28.79 14.87 -27.21
N SER A 127 -28.60 13.64 -27.67
CA SER A 127 -29.71 12.83 -28.15
C SER A 127 -29.58 11.42 -27.57
N GLN A 128 -30.74 10.92 -27.15
CA GLN A 128 -30.95 9.70 -26.39
C GLN A 128 -30.49 8.46 -27.16
N TYR A 129 -29.23 8.06 -26.99
CA TYR A 129 -28.83 6.69 -27.24
C TYR A 129 -28.89 5.92 -25.93
N LYS A 130 -29.91 5.06 -25.81
CA LYS A 130 -29.93 3.98 -24.83
C LYS A 130 -28.70 3.12 -25.10
N ASN A 131 -27.62 3.41 -24.38
CA ASN A 131 -26.48 2.53 -24.29
C ASN A 131 -26.96 1.26 -23.59
N HIS A 132 -27.38 0.26 -24.38
CA HIS A 132 -27.15 -1.13 -24.02
C HIS A 132 -25.64 -1.29 -23.88
N LYS A 133 -25.12 -0.94 -22.70
CA LYS A 133 -23.84 -1.45 -22.23
C LYS A 133 -24.03 -2.96 -22.22
N ASN A 134 -23.62 -3.62 -23.29
CA ASN A 134 -23.26 -5.02 -23.25
C ASN A 134 -22.18 -5.10 -22.17
N LYS A 135 -22.60 -5.40 -20.94
CA LYS A 135 -21.73 -5.85 -19.87
C LYS A 135 -21.15 -7.16 -20.39
N THR A 136 -20.07 -7.07 -21.17
CA THR A 136 -19.20 -8.20 -21.39
C THR A 136 -18.83 -8.66 -19.99
N LYS A 137 -19.35 -9.84 -19.60
CA LYS A 137 -19.05 -10.43 -18.30
C LYS A 137 -17.53 -10.39 -18.14
N PRO A 138 -16.99 -9.83 -17.04
CA PRO A 138 -15.55 -9.77 -16.85
C PRO A 138 -15.01 -11.18 -17.03
N ARG A 139 -14.03 -11.35 -17.93
CA ARG A 139 -13.24 -12.58 -17.98
C ARG A 139 -12.66 -12.77 -16.59
N LYS A 140 -13.00 -13.88 -15.94
CA LYS A 140 -12.40 -14.24 -14.65
C LYS A 140 -10.93 -14.56 -14.90
N THR A 141 -10.07 -13.57 -14.76
CA THR A 141 -8.62 -13.79 -14.70
C THR A 141 -8.30 -14.58 -13.42
N PRO A 142 -7.34 -15.52 -13.47
CA PRO A 142 -6.92 -16.23 -12.27
C PRO A 142 -6.26 -15.26 -11.29
N LEU A 143 -6.54 -15.43 -10.00
CA LEU A 143 -5.89 -14.66 -8.93
C LEU A 143 -4.44 -15.13 -8.79
N ARG A 144 -3.49 -14.20 -8.86
CA ARG A 144 -2.05 -14.46 -8.71
C ARG A 144 -1.60 -14.10 -7.31
N THR A 145 -0.96 -15.05 -6.63
CA THR A 145 -0.44 -14.88 -5.28
C THR A 145 1.07 -15.06 -5.27
N LEU A 146 1.79 -14.21 -4.54
CA LEU A 146 3.23 -14.34 -4.29
C LEU A 146 3.47 -14.57 -2.80
N THR A 147 4.15 -15.65 -2.45
CA THR A 147 4.68 -15.87 -1.08
C THR A 147 6.17 -15.63 -1.08
N ILE A 148 6.64 -14.70 -0.26
CA ILE A 148 8.04 -14.29 -0.21
C ILE A 148 8.54 -14.14 1.23
N LYS A 149 9.74 -14.67 1.47
CA LYS A 149 10.50 -14.43 2.69
C LYS A 149 11.51 -13.31 2.44
N PHE A 150 11.29 -12.14 3.04
CA PHE A 150 12.11 -10.96 2.75
C PHE A 150 13.53 -11.06 3.32
N GLN A 151 13.69 -11.55 4.57
CA GLN A 151 14.97 -11.54 5.29
C GLN A 151 15.62 -10.14 5.27
N SER A 152 14.88 -9.13 5.76
CA SER A 152 15.18 -7.70 5.62
C SER A 152 14.83 -7.11 4.25
N MET A 153 13.72 -6.36 4.19
CA MET A 153 13.37 -5.60 2.98
C MET A 153 14.38 -4.50 2.65
N LYS A 154 15.10 -3.97 3.64
CA LYS A 154 16.08 -2.89 3.44
C LYS A 154 17.21 -3.29 2.51
N ILE A 155 17.72 -4.52 2.70
CA ILE A 155 18.90 -5.00 1.99
C ILE A 155 18.51 -5.44 0.58
N LYS A 156 17.35 -6.08 0.44
CA LYS A 156 16.92 -6.76 -0.79
C LYS A 156 15.88 -5.98 -1.60
N LYS A 157 15.83 -4.66 -1.43
CA LYS A 157 14.84 -3.81 -2.08
C LYS A 157 14.79 -4.02 -3.61
N PRO A 158 15.90 -3.92 -4.36
CA PRO A 158 15.84 -4.04 -5.82
C PRO A 158 15.41 -5.44 -6.27
N GLU A 159 15.83 -6.51 -5.58
CA GLU A 159 15.41 -7.87 -5.91
C GLU A 159 13.91 -8.08 -5.64
N ILE A 160 13.40 -7.52 -4.55
CA ILE A 160 11.97 -7.59 -4.21
C ILE A 160 11.15 -6.83 -5.25
N GLU A 161 11.58 -5.62 -5.64
CA GLU A 161 10.92 -4.82 -6.68
C GLU A 161 10.88 -5.58 -8.00
N GLN A 162 12.00 -6.16 -8.43
CA GLN A 162 12.07 -6.95 -9.66
C GLN A 162 11.12 -8.16 -9.63
N ILE A 163 11.05 -8.89 -8.51
CA ILE A 163 10.14 -10.03 -8.37
C ILE A 163 8.68 -9.57 -8.43
N ILE A 164 8.33 -8.49 -7.75
CA ILE A 164 6.96 -7.95 -7.74
C ILE A 164 6.57 -7.48 -9.15
N GLU A 165 7.45 -6.77 -9.84
CA GLU A 165 7.17 -6.28 -11.20
C GLU A 165 7.07 -7.41 -12.23
N SER A 166 7.94 -8.41 -12.13
CA SER A 166 7.93 -9.55 -13.06
C SER A 166 6.78 -10.52 -12.84
N CYS A 167 6.41 -10.78 -11.58
CA CYS A 167 5.29 -11.67 -11.26
C CYS A 167 3.92 -10.99 -11.36
N ASP A 168 3.87 -9.66 -11.14
CA ASP A 168 2.66 -8.84 -11.09
C ASP A 168 1.55 -9.49 -10.24
N PRO A 169 1.81 -9.85 -8.97
CA PRO A 169 0.86 -10.57 -8.14
C PRO A 169 -0.31 -9.69 -7.69
N ASP A 170 -1.49 -10.28 -7.50
CA ASP A 170 -2.65 -9.61 -6.91
C ASP A 170 -2.56 -9.56 -5.37
N ILE A 171 -1.97 -10.60 -4.74
CA ILE A 171 -1.79 -10.71 -3.29
C ILE A 171 -0.35 -11.13 -2.98
N ILE A 172 0.29 -10.46 -2.01
CA ILE A 172 1.63 -10.79 -1.54
C ILE A 172 1.58 -11.22 -0.07
N TYR A 173 2.03 -12.43 0.23
CA TYR A 173 2.26 -12.94 1.58
C TYR A 173 3.75 -12.81 1.92
N GLY A 174 4.09 -11.86 2.79
CA GLY A 174 5.47 -11.56 3.17
C GLY A 174 5.81 -11.98 4.59
N THR A 175 6.96 -12.64 4.80
CA THR A 175 7.52 -12.94 6.14
C THR A 175 8.91 -12.31 6.34
N GLU A 176 9.32 -12.11 7.59
CA GLU A 176 10.65 -11.56 7.97
C GLU A 176 11.01 -10.22 7.28
N ALA A 177 10.06 -9.28 7.21
CA ALA A 177 10.29 -7.96 6.62
C ALA A 177 11.35 -7.12 7.36
N TRP A 178 11.48 -7.34 8.68
CA TRP A 178 12.40 -6.65 9.61
C TRP A 178 12.40 -5.12 9.46
N LEU A 179 11.21 -4.55 9.23
CA LEU A 179 11.03 -3.11 9.26
C LEU A 179 11.04 -2.63 10.71
N LEU A 180 11.75 -1.53 10.95
CA LEU A 180 11.60 -0.78 12.20
C LEU A 180 10.23 -0.09 12.18
N ASN A 181 9.61 0.09 13.35
CA ASN A 181 8.32 0.77 13.47
C ASN A 181 8.33 2.22 12.95
N THR A 182 9.52 2.78 12.70
CA THR A 182 9.73 4.12 12.15
C THR A 182 9.70 4.17 10.62
N ILE A 183 9.70 3.01 9.95
CA ILE A 183 9.83 2.90 8.49
C ILE A 183 8.49 2.48 7.90
N SER A 184 8.01 3.28 6.96
CA SER A 184 6.77 2.98 6.25
C SER A 184 6.97 1.79 5.32
N PRO A 185 6.10 0.76 5.35
CA PRO A 185 6.14 -0.31 4.36
C PRO A 185 6.00 0.19 2.91
N TYR A 186 5.39 1.36 2.73
CA TYR A 186 5.23 2.01 1.43
C TYR A 186 6.53 2.54 0.82
N GLU A 187 7.64 2.54 1.58
CA GLU A 187 8.97 2.80 1.04
C GLU A 187 9.47 1.65 0.13
N TYR A 188 8.93 0.44 0.33
CA TYR A 188 9.31 -0.79 -0.38
C TYR A 188 8.19 -1.32 -1.27
N ILE A 189 6.94 -0.98 -0.97
CA ILE A 189 5.76 -1.44 -1.69
C ILE A 189 4.98 -0.24 -2.18
N SER A 190 4.81 -0.13 -3.50
CA SER A 190 4.15 1.03 -4.08
C SER A 190 2.68 1.17 -3.61
N PRO A 191 2.30 2.28 -2.94
CA PRO A 191 0.93 2.49 -2.44
C PRO A 191 -0.10 2.62 -3.57
N SER A 192 0.33 2.95 -4.79
CA SER A 192 -0.58 3.02 -5.94
C SER A 192 -0.96 1.64 -6.47
N LYS A 193 -0.19 0.59 -6.13
CA LYS A 193 -0.43 -0.78 -6.59
C LYS A 193 -0.95 -1.70 -5.48
N TYR A 194 -0.46 -1.52 -4.25
CA TYR A 194 -0.77 -2.43 -3.14
C TYR A 194 -1.19 -1.68 -1.89
N THR A 195 -2.20 -2.23 -1.21
CA THR A 195 -2.55 -1.86 0.16
C THR A 195 -1.77 -2.75 1.12
N VAL A 196 -0.94 -2.16 1.98
CA VAL A 196 -0.15 -2.92 2.95
C VAL A 196 -0.92 -3.08 4.25
N TYR A 197 -1.21 -4.33 4.60
CA TYR A 197 -1.72 -4.72 5.91
C TYR A 197 -0.55 -5.13 6.81
N ASN A 198 0.03 -4.15 7.53
CA ASN A 198 1.07 -4.40 8.53
C ASN A 198 0.63 -3.85 9.90
N ASN A 199 1.20 -4.43 10.96
CA ASN A 199 1.03 -4.18 12.39
C ASN A 199 0.02 -5.06 13.13
N ASN A 200 0.57 -5.91 14.01
CA ASN A 200 -0.06 -6.72 15.06
C ASN A 200 -0.90 -7.94 14.64
N ARG A 201 -1.14 -8.18 13.34
CA ARG A 201 -1.87 -9.38 12.87
C ARG A 201 -1.06 -10.08 11.79
N LYS A 202 -0.58 -11.28 12.09
CA LYS A 202 0.24 -12.09 11.17
C LYS A 202 -0.65 -12.62 10.04
N THR A 203 -0.53 -12.03 8.84
CA THR A 203 -1.26 -12.43 7.63
C THR A 203 -0.64 -13.65 6.95
N ALA A 204 0.61 -13.96 7.30
CA ALA A 204 1.33 -15.16 6.92
C ALA A 204 1.83 -15.88 8.17
N TYR A 205 1.86 -17.20 8.14
CA TYR A 205 2.39 -18.02 9.21
C TYR A 205 3.91 -17.90 9.28
N TYR A 206 4.45 -17.84 10.50
CA TYR A 206 5.88 -17.91 10.71
C TYR A 206 6.16 -18.71 11.97
N ARG A 207 6.91 -19.80 11.80
CA ARG A 207 7.46 -20.58 12.89
C ARG A 207 8.96 -20.29 13.02
N PRO A 208 9.43 -19.71 14.14
CA PRO A 208 10.87 -19.60 14.41
C PRO A 208 11.55 -20.98 14.41
N PRO A 209 12.79 -21.12 13.89
CA PRO A 209 13.50 -22.39 13.90
C PRO A 209 13.67 -23.00 15.30
N SER A 210 13.80 -22.17 16.33
CA SER A 210 13.95 -22.56 17.73
C SER A 210 12.65 -22.95 18.43
N ASP A 211 11.49 -22.73 17.78
CA ASP A 211 10.16 -22.99 18.33
C ASP A 211 9.95 -24.49 18.62
N LYS A 212 9.38 -24.80 19.79
CA LYS A 212 9.18 -26.16 20.29
C LYS A 212 7.75 -26.71 20.12
N GLY A 213 6.92 -26.09 19.29
CA GLY A 213 5.57 -26.53 18.93
C GLY A 213 4.47 -25.51 19.24
N GLU A 214 4.77 -24.45 19.98
CA GLU A 214 3.79 -23.44 20.43
C GLU A 214 3.13 -22.72 19.25
N SER A 215 3.89 -22.35 18.23
CA SER A 215 3.31 -21.72 17.03
C SER A 215 2.42 -22.68 16.24
N LEU A 216 2.70 -23.98 16.21
CA LEU A 216 1.87 -24.99 15.55
C LEU A 216 0.56 -25.20 16.31
N GLU A 217 0.61 -25.26 17.64
CA GLU A 217 -0.58 -25.34 18.48
C GLU A 217 -1.50 -24.14 18.27
N ASN A 218 -0.94 -22.92 18.32
CA ASN A 218 -1.68 -21.69 18.05
C ASN A 218 -2.27 -21.64 16.64
N MET A 219 -1.58 -22.21 15.65
CA MET A 219 -2.09 -22.35 14.29
C MET A 219 -3.31 -23.28 14.26
N GLY A 220 -3.24 -24.44 14.91
CA GLY A 220 -4.37 -25.37 15.03
C GLY A 220 -5.59 -24.76 15.71
N ILE A 221 -5.39 -24.05 16.83
CA ILE A 221 -6.47 -23.33 17.54
C ILE A 221 -7.14 -22.30 16.63
N SER A 222 -6.33 -21.56 15.87
CA SER A 222 -6.83 -20.51 14.98
C SER A 222 -7.58 -21.09 13.78
N LEU A 223 -7.10 -22.18 13.18
CA LEU A 223 -7.80 -22.92 12.13
C LEU A 223 -9.19 -23.36 12.60
N ASN A 224 -9.25 -24.03 13.76
CA ASN A 224 -10.51 -24.47 14.37
C ASN A 224 -11.47 -23.28 14.61
N THR A 225 -10.95 -22.15 15.06
CA THR A 225 -11.74 -20.93 15.25
C THR A 225 -12.35 -20.43 13.94
N VAL A 226 -11.61 -20.45 12.84
CA VAL A 226 -12.10 -20.00 11.53
C VAL A 226 -13.15 -20.95 10.99
N PHE A 227 -12.89 -22.26 11.02
CA PHE A 227 -13.84 -23.28 10.56
C PHE A 227 -15.17 -23.23 11.34
N LYS A 228 -15.13 -22.91 12.64
CA LYS A 228 -16.33 -22.69 13.45
C LYS A 228 -17.14 -21.44 13.03
N LYS A 229 -16.46 -20.40 12.56
CA LYS A 229 -17.10 -19.12 12.20
C LYS A 229 -17.64 -19.11 10.77
N ALA A 230 -17.00 -19.82 9.86
CA ALA A 230 -17.40 -19.83 8.45
C ALA A 230 -16.99 -21.13 7.77
N ASN A 231 -17.89 -21.65 6.94
CA ASN A 231 -17.53 -22.64 5.94
C ASN A 231 -16.83 -21.93 4.77
N ALA A 232 -15.52 -21.80 4.84
CA ALA A 232 -14.72 -21.03 3.89
C ALA A 232 -13.56 -21.83 3.31
N ASN A 233 -13.15 -21.46 2.09
CA ASN A 233 -11.90 -21.95 1.54
C ASN A 233 -10.75 -21.22 2.24
N ILE A 234 -9.86 -21.99 2.85
CA ILE A 234 -8.75 -21.47 3.65
C ILE A 234 -7.48 -21.58 2.85
N TRP A 235 -6.75 -20.46 2.76
CA TRP A 235 -5.40 -20.39 2.25
C TRP A 235 -4.47 -19.97 3.39
N LEU A 236 -3.46 -20.79 3.64
CA LEU A 236 -2.46 -20.62 4.69
C LEU A 236 -1.07 -20.62 4.04
N SER A 237 -0.34 -19.53 4.15
CA SER A 237 1.02 -19.44 3.61
C SER A 237 2.00 -18.92 4.64
N GLY A 238 3.26 -19.34 4.55
CA GLY A 238 4.27 -18.92 5.51
C GLY A 238 5.57 -19.72 5.46
N ASP A 239 6.52 -19.32 6.30
CA ASP A 239 7.76 -20.08 6.57
C ASP A 239 7.57 -20.92 7.83
N PHE A 240 7.49 -22.23 7.65
CA PHE A 240 7.25 -23.20 8.72
C PHE A 240 8.56 -23.66 9.36
N ASN A 241 9.70 -23.44 8.71
CA ASN A 241 11.01 -23.96 9.13
C ASN A 241 10.98 -25.48 9.47
N LEU A 242 10.16 -26.26 8.77
CA LEU A 242 9.99 -27.72 8.93
C LEU A 242 10.21 -28.45 7.60
N GLY A 243 11.48 -28.68 7.26
CA GLY A 243 11.86 -29.10 5.90
C GLY A 243 12.08 -30.59 5.70
N HIS A 244 11.93 -31.39 6.76
CA HIS A 244 12.19 -32.82 6.73
C HIS A 244 10.90 -33.62 6.48
N ILE A 245 10.06 -33.14 5.57
CA ILE A 245 8.86 -33.84 5.08
C ILE A 245 9.06 -34.20 3.61
N ASN A 246 8.84 -35.47 3.30
CA ASN A 246 8.65 -35.95 1.93
C ASN A 246 7.19 -35.74 1.55
N TRP A 247 6.92 -34.66 0.82
CA TRP A 247 5.58 -34.28 0.37
C TRP A 247 4.99 -35.22 -0.69
N GLU A 248 5.81 -35.99 -1.42
CA GLU A 248 5.31 -36.98 -2.39
C GLU A 248 4.72 -38.21 -1.68
N LYS A 249 5.35 -38.62 -0.58
CA LYS A 249 4.93 -39.77 0.23
C LYS A 249 4.06 -39.38 1.41
N ASN A 250 3.94 -38.08 1.70
CA ASN A 250 3.38 -37.52 2.91
C ASN A 250 3.99 -38.12 4.20
N LEU A 251 5.33 -38.24 4.24
CA LEU A 251 6.05 -38.88 5.35
C LEU A 251 7.22 -38.04 5.84
N ILE A 252 7.54 -38.17 7.12
CA ILE A 252 8.72 -37.54 7.72
C ILE A 252 9.99 -38.27 7.26
N VAL A 253 11.03 -37.50 6.93
CA VAL A 253 12.34 -38.06 6.60
C VAL A 253 12.93 -38.71 7.86
N PRO A 254 13.28 -40.02 7.82
CA PRO A 254 13.78 -40.73 9.00
C PRO A 254 15.06 -40.11 9.58
N LYS A 255 15.23 -40.23 10.90
CA LYS A 255 16.44 -39.83 11.66
C LYS A 255 16.82 -38.34 11.52
N LYS A 256 15.85 -37.46 11.21
CA LYS A 256 16.04 -36.01 11.18
C LYS A 256 15.58 -35.37 12.50
N PRO A 257 16.16 -34.22 12.90
CA PRO A 257 15.75 -33.51 14.09
C PRO A 257 14.29 -33.04 13.98
N ASP A 258 13.68 -32.80 15.13
CA ASP A 258 12.32 -32.24 15.25
C ASP A 258 11.24 -33.09 14.56
N SER A 259 11.43 -34.41 14.46
CA SER A 259 10.45 -35.32 13.84
C SER A 259 9.04 -35.18 14.44
N ALA A 260 8.94 -35.02 15.76
CA ALA A 260 7.67 -34.76 16.45
C ALA A 260 6.96 -33.51 15.92
N LEU A 261 7.69 -32.44 15.61
CA LEU A 261 7.11 -31.19 15.09
C LEU A 261 6.67 -31.32 13.63
N HIS A 262 7.41 -32.09 12.83
CA HIS A 262 6.97 -32.41 11.47
C HIS A 262 5.69 -33.26 11.51
N GLN A 263 5.59 -34.22 12.44
CA GLN A 263 4.36 -35.00 12.62
C GLN A 263 3.20 -34.14 13.09
N GLN A 264 3.43 -33.25 14.05
CA GLN A 264 2.42 -32.31 14.52
C GLN A 264 1.88 -31.45 13.37
N LEU A 265 2.76 -30.94 12.49
CA LEU A 265 2.34 -30.20 11.30
C LEU A 265 1.46 -31.08 10.38
N LEU A 266 1.91 -32.29 10.05
CA LEU A 266 1.14 -33.20 9.18
C LEU A 266 -0.24 -33.50 9.77
N ASN A 267 -0.33 -33.80 11.06
CA ASN A 267 -1.60 -34.04 11.74
C ASN A 267 -2.51 -32.81 11.66
N ILE A 268 -1.99 -31.60 11.91
CA ILE A 268 -2.80 -30.37 11.79
C ILE A 268 -3.31 -30.18 10.37
N LEU A 269 -2.48 -30.44 9.36
CA LEU A 269 -2.91 -30.31 7.95
C LEU A 269 -4.00 -31.33 7.62
N ASP A 270 -3.81 -32.59 7.99
CA ASP A 270 -4.76 -33.67 7.75
C ASP A 270 -6.10 -33.42 8.48
N ASP A 271 -6.05 -33.08 9.77
CA ASP A 271 -7.23 -32.78 10.61
C ASP A 271 -8.06 -31.61 10.07
N ASN A 272 -7.43 -30.70 9.32
CA ASN A 272 -8.05 -29.50 8.77
C ASN A 272 -8.26 -29.57 7.25
N ASN A 273 -8.07 -30.73 6.62
CA ASN A 273 -8.17 -30.95 5.18
C ASN A 273 -7.33 -29.97 4.34
N LEU A 274 -6.16 -29.58 4.85
CA LEU A 274 -5.26 -28.65 4.17
C LEU A 274 -4.21 -29.43 3.37
N ALA A 275 -4.20 -29.22 2.05
CA ALA A 275 -3.18 -29.77 1.17
C ALA A 275 -2.09 -28.72 0.88
N GLN A 276 -0.82 -29.13 0.99
CA GLN A 276 0.33 -28.34 0.54
C GLN A 276 0.39 -28.36 -1.00
N VAL A 277 0.67 -27.21 -1.63
CA VAL A 277 0.63 -27.06 -3.11
C VAL A 277 1.95 -26.62 -3.74
N ILE A 278 2.98 -26.35 -2.95
CA ILE A 278 4.29 -25.89 -3.46
C ILE A 278 5.07 -27.08 -4.02
N ASN A 279 5.28 -27.10 -5.33
CA ASN A 279 5.97 -28.19 -6.04
C ASN A 279 7.48 -27.98 -6.21
N LYS A 280 8.00 -26.78 -5.94
CA LYS A 280 9.43 -26.46 -6.03
C LYS A 280 10.05 -26.34 -4.64
N LYS A 281 11.31 -26.76 -4.52
CA LYS A 281 12.07 -26.59 -3.28
C LYS A 281 12.32 -25.10 -3.03
N THR A 282 12.16 -24.67 -1.79
CA THR A 282 12.26 -23.24 -1.41
C THR A 282 13.56 -22.92 -0.70
N ARG A 283 14.27 -23.95 -0.19
CA ARG A 283 15.59 -23.79 0.43
C ARG A 283 16.42 -25.05 0.24
N ASN A 284 17.42 -24.98 -0.65
CA ASN A 284 18.23 -26.13 -1.06
C ASN A 284 17.35 -27.27 -1.58
N ASP A 285 17.46 -28.47 -1.00
CA ASP A 285 16.68 -29.67 -1.29
C ASP A 285 15.36 -29.76 -0.49
N ARG A 286 15.03 -28.73 0.30
CA ARG A 286 13.90 -28.71 1.25
C ARG A 286 12.84 -27.69 0.84
N THR A 287 11.62 -27.97 1.27
CA THR A 287 10.47 -27.07 1.16
C THR A 287 10.12 -26.60 2.56
N LEU A 288 10.40 -25.34 2.86
CA LEU A 288 10.18 -24.72 4.18
C LEU A 288 9.07 -23.67 4.13
N ASP A 289 8.93 -23.05 2.97
CA ASP A 289 7.91 -22.06 2.69
C ASP A 289 6.74 -22.81 2.04
N LEU A 290 5.61 -22.84 2.74
CA LEU A 290 4.45 -23.62 2.34
C LEU A 290 3.31 -22.71 1.92
N MET A 291 2.49 -23.23 1.02
CA MET A 291 1.15 -22.78 0.74
C MET A 291 0.25 -24.00 0.93
N CYS A 292 -0.64 -23.91 1.90
CA CYS A 292 -1.57 -24.96 2.27
C CYS A 292 -3.00 -24.47 2.04
N MET A 293 -3.87 -25.31 1.48
CA MET A 293 -5.24 -24.92 1.19
C MET A 293 -6.25 -26.06 1.26
N THR A 294 -7.49 -25.73 1.59
CA THR A 294 -8.58 -26.71 1.71
C THR A 294 -9.05 -27.26 0.36
N ASN A 295 -8.74 -26.55 -0.73
CA ASN A 295 -9.12 -26.99 -2.07
C ASN A 295 -7.96 -26.75 -3.06
N PRO A 296 -7.07 -27.74 -3.24
CA PRO A 296 -5.91 -27.61 -4.13
C PRO A 296 -6.28 -27.50 -5.61
N SER A 297 -7.51 -27.84 -6.01
CA SER A 297 -7.96 -27.71 -7.41
C SER A 297 -8.00 -26.26 -7.92
N PHE A 298 -7.91 -25.27 -7.03
CA PHE A 298 -7.82 -23.87 -7.41
C PHE A 298 -6.44 -23.47 -7.94
N VAL A 299 -5.41 -24.26 -7.68
CA VAL A 299 -4.05 -23.98 -8.16
C VAL A 299 -3.92 -24.44 -9.59
N LYS A 300 -3.49 -23.51 -10.44
CA LYS A 300 -3.03 -23.81 -11.79
C LYS A 300 -1.53 -23.55 -11.80
N ASN A 301 -0.76 -24.64 -11.86
CA ASN A 301 0.70 -24.60 -11.96
C ASN A 301 1.15 -24.39 -13.41
#